data_AF-C8PKE2-F1
#
_entry.id   AF-C8PKE2-F1
#
_cell.length_a   1.000
_cell.length_b   1.000
_cell.length_c   1.000
_cell.angle_alpha   90.00
_cell.angle_beta   90.00
_cell.angle_gamma   90.00
#
_symmetry.space_group_name_H-M   'P 1'
#
loop_
_entity.id
_entity.type
_entity.pdbx_description
1 polymer ?
#
loop_
_entity_poly.entity_id
_entity_poly.type
_entity_poly.pdbx_seq_one_letter_code
_entity_poly.pdbx_strand_id
1 'polypeptide(L)'
;MNKFELHTKIKELKVRLKLQKPEIITNPVQKDKFVEQDLCSKDLCDLDHSTIKLLSGDLQVFNDYSFRYYILDFIDFYERFGDEAIIEDMFIQAFAPPMRRARAKQFSRDEVKIIIDFLQKHYENITRITHTKKYKKLKLYEQDEIYIPFKHFEKEMKNAIKFWEKYYKGKNL
;
A
#
# COMPACT_ATOMS: atom_id res chain seq x y z
N MET A 1 -9.91 -13.13 2.08
CA MET A 1 -8.72 -13.87 1.63
C MET A 1 -7.93 -14.24 2.86
N ASN A 2 -7.55 -15.51 3.00
CA ASN A 2 -6.68 -15.94 4.10
C ASN A 2 -5.29 -15.29 3.94
N LYS A 3 -4.61 -14.95 5.04
CA LYS A 3 -3.28 -14.32 5.02
C LYS A 3 -2.26 -15.16 4.22
N PHE A 4 -2.30 -16.47 4.41
CA PHE A 4 -1.42 -17.40 3.68
C PHE A 4 -1.75 -17.51 2.19
N GLU A 5 -3.01 -17.31 1.80
CA GLU A 5 -3.42 -17.32 0.39
C GLU A 5 -2.94 -16.06 -0.34
N LEU A 6 -2.94 -14.90 0.32
CA LEU A 6 -2.46 -13.64 -0.28
C LEU A 6 -0.98 -13.72 -0.63
N HIS A 7 -0.14 -14.17 0.31
CA HIS A 7 1.30 -14.30 0.12
C HIS A 7 1.64 -15.18 -1.08
N THR A 8 1.06 -16.38 -1.14
CA THR A 8 1.26 -17.34 -2.24
C THR A 8 0.78 -16.76 -3.56
N LYS A 9 -0.40 -16.14 -3.58
CA LYS A 9 -0.97 -15.49 -4.76
C LYS A 9 -0.07 -14.39 -5.32
N ILE A 10 0.53 -13.54 -4.46
CA ILE A 10 1.45 -12.50 -4.89
C ILE A 10 2.71 -13.11 -5.51
N LYS A 11 3.29 -14.13 -4.87
CA LYS A 11 4.47 -14.82 -5.41
C LYS A 11 4.21 -15.41 -6.80
N GLU A 12 3.11 -16.14 -6.96
CA GLU A 12 2.69 -16.71 -8.25
C GLU A 12 2.44 -15.62 -9.29
N LEU A 13 1.79 -14.52 -8.89
CA LEU A 13 1.51 -13.38 -9.76
C LEU A 13 2.81 -12.75 -10.29
N LYS A 14 3.79 -12.52 -9.42
CA LYS A 14 5.11 -11.97 -9.80
C LYS A 14 5.83 -12.86 -10.81
N VAL A 15 5.83 -14.18 -10.57
CA VAL A 15 6.43 -15.17 -11.48
C VAL A 15 5.73 -15.16 -12.83
N ARG A 16 4.39 -15.19 -12.85
CA ARG A 16 3.60 -15.20 -14.08
C ARG A 16 3.78 -13.93 -14.91
N LEU A 17 3.85 -12.77 -14.23
CA LEU A 17 4.11 -11.47 -14.86
C LEU A 17 5.58 -11.27 -15.24
N LYS A 18 6.47 -12.20 -14.87
CA LYS A 18 7.92 -12.11 -15.07
C LYS A 18 8.51 -10.81 -14.52
N LEU A 19 8.01 -10.36 -13.36
CA LEU A 19 8.52 -9.16 -12.72
C LEU A 19 9.95 -9.39 -12.25
N GLN A 20 10.88 -8.63 -12.83
CA GLN A 20 12.28 -8.66 -12.44
C GLN A 20 12.50 -7.73 -11.25
N LYS A 21 13.37 -8.18 -10.34
CA LYS A 21 13.79 -7.35 -9.23
C LYS A 21 14.56 -6.14 -9.77
N PRO A 22 14.20 -4.91 -9.39
CA PRO A 22 14.87 -3.71 -9.87
C PRO A 22 16.29 -3.60 -9.29
N GLU A 23 17.27 -3.25 -10.13
CA GLU A 23 18.65 -2.99 -9.69
C GLU A 23 18.82 -1.59 -9.09
N ILE A 24 18.05 -0.63 -9.60
CA ILE A 24 17.96 0.74 -9.10
C ILE A 24 16.60 0.89 -8.45
N ILE A 25 16.57 1.21 -7.16
CA ILE A 25 15.34 1.25 -6.36
C ILE A 25 14.65 2.62 -6.50
N THR A 26 15.43 3.68 -6.36
CA THR A 26 14.95 5.06 -6.23
C THR A 26 14.93 5.80 -7.56
N ASN A 27 14.20 6.92 -7.60
CA ASN A 27 14.21 7.84 -8.72
C ASN A 27 15.58 8.53 -8.81
N PRO A 28 16.23 8.61 -9.98
CA PRO A 28 17.52 9.29 -10.15
C PRO A 28 17.57 10.73 -9.62
N VAL A 29 16.43 11.44 -9.62
CA VAL A 29 16.30 12.82 -9.13
C VAL A 29 16.18 12.88 -7.60
N GLN A 30 15.58 11.87 -6.99
CA GLN A 30 15.34 11.77 -5.54
C GLN A 30 16.10 10.57 -4.97
N LYS A 31 17.37 10.44 -5.38
CA LYS A 31 18.19 9.29 -5.03
C LYS A 31 18.39 9.22 -3.53
N ASP A 32 17.77 8.23 -2.89
CA ASP A 32 17.96 7.95 -1.49
C ASP A 32 18.93 6.78 -1.31
N LYS A 33 20.11 7.06 -0.76
CA LYS A 33 21.16 6.04 -0.61
C LYS A 33 20.79 4.97 0.41
N PHE A 34 19.98 5.28 1.43
CA PHE A 34 19.59 4.33 2.45
C PHE A 34 18.56 3.35 1.90
N VAL A 35 17.54 3.85 1.21
CA VAL A 35 16.55 3.01 0.51
C VAL A 35 17.22 2.07 -0.49
N GLU A 36 18.19 2.58 -1.27
CA GLU A 36 18.98 1.75 -2.17
C GLU A 36 19.76 0.68 -1.41
N GLN A 37 20.43 1.00 -0.30
CA GLN A 37 21.21 0.02 0.48
C GLN A 37 20.35 -1.04 1.14
N ASP A 38 19.15 -0.66 1.59
CA ASP A 38 18.23 -1.57 2.27
C ASP A 38 17.57 -2.56 1.31
N LEU A 39 17.31 -2.16 0.06
CA LEU A 39 16.58 -3.00 -0.91
C LEU A 39 17.41 -3.52 -2.08
N CYS A 40 18.56 -2.92 -2.40
CA CYS A 40 19.42 -3.41 -3.46
C CYS A 40 19.82 -4.85 -3.14
N SER A 41 19.40 -5.78 -3.99
CA SER A 41 19.60 -7.24 -3.85
C SER A 41 18.88 -7.94 -2.70
N LYS A 42 18.14 -7.25 -1.81
CA LYS A 42 17.37 -7.85 -0.69
C LYS A 42 15.85 -7.86 -0.92
N ASP A 43 15.17 -8.92 -0.53
CA ASP A 43 13.70 -8.94 -0.58
C ASP A 43 13.15 -8.33 0.71
N LEU A 44 11.93 -7.79 0.67
CA LEU A 44 11.31 -7.23 1.88
C LEU A 44 11.20 -8.28 3.00
N CYS A 45 11.10 -9.57 2.68
CA CYS A 45 11.05 -10.63 3.70
C CYS A 45 12.39 -10.86 4.42
N ASP A 46 13.50 -10.33 3.91
CA ASP A 46 14.83 -10.47 4.50
C ASP A 46 15.14 -9.32 5.49
N LEU A 47 14.28 -8.31 5.54
CA LEU A 47 14.46 -7.12 6.37
C LEU A 47 13.71 -7.27 7.70
N ASP A 48 14.19 -6.57 8.73
CA ASP A 48 13.45 -6.49 9.98
C ASP A 48 12.22 -5.59 9.85
N HIS A 49 11.27 -5.77 10.78
CA HIS A 49 10.00 -5.03 10.78
C HIS A 49 10.21 -3.52 10.81
N SER A 50 11.19 -3.02 11.58
CA SER A 50 11.42 -1.58 11.71
C SER A 50 11.90 -0.97 10.40
N THR A 51 12.78 -1.66 9.67
CA THR A 51 13.23 -1.25 8.34
C THR A 51 12.09 -1.28 7.33
N ILE A 52 11.27 -2.33 7.31
CA ILE A 52 10.11 -2.41 6.39
C ILE A 52 9.13 -1.25 6.66
N LYS A 53 8.92 -0.90 7.92
CA LYS A 53 8.08 0.24 8.29
C LYS A 53 8.65 1.55 7.73
N LEU A 54 9.94 1.82 7.95
CA LEU A 54 10.60 3.01 7.40
C LEU A 54 10.48 3.07 5.87
N LEU A 55 10.75 1.95 5.18
CA LEU A 55 10.66 1.87 3.72
C LEU A 55 9.25 2.12 3.18
N SER A 56 8.20 1.81 3.96
CA SER A 56 6.82 2.13 3.56
C SER A 56 6.56 3.64 3.51
N GLY A 57 7.26 4.41 4.36
CA GLY A 57 7.31 5.87 4.34
C GLY A 57 8.21 6.46 3.25
N ASP A 58 8.93 5.63 2.50
CA ASP A 58 9.82 6.08 1.42
C ASP A 58 9.32 5.66 0.02
N LEU A 59 8.13 5.07 -0.08
CA LEU A 59 7.53 4.63 -1.35
C LEU A 59 7.42 5.74 -2.41
N GLN A 60 7.44 7.01 -2.00
CA GLN A 60 7.47 8.14 -2.92
C GLN A 60 8.78 8.24 -3.71
N VAL A 61 9.92 7.89 -3.11
CA VAL A 61 11.23 7.99 -3.78
C VAL A 61 11.52 6.79 -4.67
N PHE A 62 10.72 5.72 -4.56
CA PHE A 62 10.83 4.55 -5.43
C PHE A 62 10.51 4.96 -6.86
N ASN A 63 11.35 4.53 -7.81
CA ASN A 63 10.99 4.64 -9.21
C ASN A 63 9.78 3.74 -9.54
N ASP A 64 9.16 3.94 -10.70
CA ASP A 64 7.90 3.27 -11.02
C ASP A 64 8.02 1.74 -11.04
N TYR A 65 9.14 1.20 -11.54
CA TYR A 65 9.40 -0.24 -11.58
C TYR A 65 9.51 -0.83 -10.17
N SER A 66 10.29 -0.18 -9.30
CA SER A 66 10.46 -0.62 -7.91
C SER A 66 9.18 -0.51 -7.12
N PHE A 67 8.44 0.58 -7.31
CA PHE A 67 7.14 0.76 -6.70
C PHE A 67 6.19 -0.39 -7.07
N ARG A 68 6.07 -0.72 -8.37
CA ARG A 68 5.24 -1.87 -8.81
C ARG A 68 5.72 -3.18 -8.22
N TYR A 69 7.03 -3.40 -8.18
CA TYR A 69 7.62 -4.63 -7.67
C TYR A 69 7.29 -4.84 -6.19
N TYR A 70 7.40 -3.80 -5.35
CA TYR A 70 7.29 -3.92 -3.90
C TYR A 70 5.92 -3.63 -3.31
N ILE A 71 5.03 -2.88 -3.98
CA ILE A 71 3.75 -2.44 -3.35
C ILE A 71 2.87 -3.60 -2.87
N LEU A 72 2.84 -4.73 -3.61
CA LEU A 72 2.06 -5.90 -3.19
C LEU A 72 2.70 -6.62 -2.00
N ASP A 73 4.02 -6.61 -1.90
CA ASP A 73 4.72 -7.19 -0.75
C ASP A 73 4.49 -6.37 0.52
N PHE A 74 4.43 -5.03 0.42
CA PHE A 74 4.01 -4.17 1.53
C PHE A 74 2.57 -4.45 1.98
N ILE A 75 1.66 -4.68 1.03
CA ILE A 75 0.28 -5.11 1.33
C ILE A 75 0.28 -6.46 2.07
N ASP A 76 1.05 -7.44 1.59
CA ASP A 76 1.18 -8.75 2.23
C ASP A 76 1.81 -8.66 3.63
N PHE A 77 2.81 -7.79 3.79
CA PHE A 77 3.42 -7.50 5.08
C PHE A 77 2.39 -6.96 6.05
N TYR A 78 1.68 -5.91 5.66
CA TYR A 78 0.62 -5.35 6.48
C TYR A 78 -0.42 -6.40 6.86
N GLU A 79 -0.90 -7.19 5.90
CA GLU A 79 -1.94 -8.19 6.14
C GLU A 79 -1.50 -9.24 7.16
N ARG A 80 -0.20 -9.54 7.21
CA ARG A 80 0.38 -10.44 8.22
C ARG A 80 0.53 -9.78 9.59
N PHE A 81 1.07 -8.56 9.65
CA PHE A 81 1.53 -7.96 10.91
C PHE A 81 0.66 -6.83 11.49
N GLY A 82 -0.20 -6.22 10.67
CA GLY A 82 -1.25 -5.29 11.12
C GLY A 82 -0.79 -3.92 11.60
N ASP A 83 0.32 -3.39 11.11
CA ASP A 83 0.82 -2.05 11.50
C ASP A 83 0.07 -0.93 10.77
N GLU A 84 -0.85 -0.25 11.45
CA GLU A 84 -1.70 0.80 10.88
C GLU A 84 -0.88 1.99 10.31
N ALA A 85 0.30 2.28 10.87
CA ALA A 85 1.16 3.36 10.36
C ALA A 85 1.70 3.04 8.95
N ILE A 86 2.00 1.76 8.68
CA ILE A 86 2.43 1.31 7.35
C ILE A 86 1.33 1.56 6.31
N ILE A 87 0.06 1.39 6.68
CA ILE A 87 -1.06 1.70 5.78
C ILE A 87 -1.13 3.18 5.50
N GLU A 88 -1.07 4.00 6.53
CA GLU A 88 -1.18 5.44 6.40
C GLU A 88 -0.11 5.97 5.43
N ASP A 89 1.15 5.62 5.68
CA ASP A 89 2.29 6.06 4.88
C ASP A 89 2.20 5.54 3.43
N MET A 90 1.92 4.24 3.26
CA MET A 90 1.71 3.67 1.93
C MET A 90 0.55 4.37 1.23
N PHE A 91 -0.57 4.62 1.91
CA PHE A 91 -1.75 5.21 1.30
C PHE A 91 -1.52 6.63 0.81
N ILE A 92 -0.92 7.48 1.66
CA ILE A 92 -0.57 8.86 1.32
C ILE A 92 0.30 8.90 0.07
N GLN A 93 1.33 8.07 0.01
CA GLN A 93 2.36 8.19 -1.02
C GLN A 93 2.03 7.41 -2.29
N ALA A 94 1.55 6.18 -2.14
CA ALA A 94 1.26 5.27 -3.25
C ALA A 94 -0.06 5.61 -3.95
N PHE A 95 -1.05 6.04 -3.15
CA PHE A 95 -2.44 6.04 -3.55
C PHE A 95 -3.11 7.40 -3.45
N ALA A 96 -2.44 8.51 -3.12
CA ALA A 96 -2.98 9.86 -3.30
C ALA A 96 -2.61 10.48 -4.67
N PRO A 97 -3.37 11.47 -5.18
CA PRO A 97 -2.93 12.28 -6.31
C PRO A 97 -1.67 13.08 -5.96
N PRO A 98 -0.75 13.34 -6.93
CA PRO A 98 -0.83 12.99 -8.35
C PRO A 98 -0.30 11.58 -8.70
N MET A 99 0.43 10.93 -7.80
CA MET A 99 1.19 9.70 -8.06
C MET A 99 0.30 8.54 -8.55
N ARG A 100 -0.93 8.46 -8.05
CA ARG A 100 -1.93 7.43 -8.41
C ARG A 100 -2.13 7.25 -9.93
N ARG A 101 -2.14 8.33 -10.73
CA ARG A 101 -2.50 8.24 -12.16
C ARG A 101 -1.39 7.66 -13.04
N ALA A 102 -0.16 8.11 -12.82
CA ALA A 102 0.99 7.64 -13.61
C ALA A 102 1.28 6.17 -13.29
N ARG A 103 1.33 5.84 -12.00
CA ARG A 103 1.60 4.48 -11.50
C ARG A 103 0.47 3.49 -11.82
N ALA A 104 -0.76 3.92 -12.06
CA ALA A 104 -1.84 2.97 -12.39
C ALA A 104 -1.64 2.22 -13.70
N LYS A 105 -1.03 2.86 -14.70
CA LYS A 105 -0.89 2.30 -16.05
C LYS A 105 0.00 1.06 -16.13
N GLN A 106 0.89 0.88 -15.16
CA GLN A 106 1.80 -0.26 -15.13
C GLN A 106 1.21 -1.53 -14.54
N PHE A 107 0.10 -1.47 -13.80
CA PHE A 107 -0.47 -2.64 -13.14
C PHE A 107 -1.40 -3.44 -14.06
N SER A 108 -1.29 -4.77 -13.97
CA SER A 108 -2.25 -5.71 -14.54
C SER A 108 -3.57 -5.72 -13.76
N ARG A 109 -4.63 -6.27 -14.35
CA ARG A 109 -5.94 -6.41 -13.70
C ARG A 109 -5.88 -7.16 -12.37
N ASP A 110 -5.06 -8.21 -12.28
CA ASP A 110 -4.95 -9.01 -11.06
C ASP A 110 -4.20 -8.27 -9.95
N GLU A 111 -3.18 -7.48 -10.28
CA GLU A 111 -2.49 -6.58 -9.34
C GLU A 111 -3.47 -5.52 -8.82
N VAL A 112 -4.22 -4.87 -9.72
CA VAL A 112 -5.23 -3.86 -9.37
C VAL A 112 -6.31 -4.43 -8.48
N LYS A 113 -6.76 -5.67 -8.72
CA LYS A 113 -7.75 -6.33 -7.88
C LYS A 113 -7.26 -6.49 -6.43
N ILE A 114 -6.00 -6.90 -6.23
CA ILE A 114 -5.42 -7.03 -4.88
C ILE A 114 -5.39 -5.66 -4.17
N ILE A 115 -4.98 -4.60 -4.88
CA ILE A 115 -4.96 -3.24 -4.35
C ILE A 115 -6.37 -2.77 -3.95
N ILE A 116 -7.38 -2.99 -4.79
CA ILE A 116 -8.78 -2.64 -4.48
C ILE A 116 -9.27 -3.42 -3.25
N ASP A 117 -9.10 -4.75 -3.26
CA ASP A 117 -9.58 -5.63 -2.19
C ASP A 117 -8.95 -5.22 -0.83
N PHE A 118 -7.66 -4.85 -0.83
CA PHE A 118 -6.95 -4.29 0.32
C PHE A 118 -7.56 -2.96 0.78
N LEU A 119 -7.61 -1.94 -0.10
CA LEU A 119 -8.10 -0.60 0.25
C LEU A 119 -9.55 -0.65 0.77
N GLN A 120 -10.39 -1.47 0.15
CA GLN A 120 -11.79 -1.60 0.51
C GLN A 120 -11.98 -2.27 1.87
N LYS A 121 -11.23 -3.35 2.14
CA LYS A 121 -11.20 -3.99 3.47
C LYS A 121 -10.78 -3.00 4.56
N HIS A 122 -9.76 -2.18 4.30
CA HIS A 122 -9.30 -1.18 5.28
C HIS A 122 -10.32 -0.08 5.53
N TYR A 123 -10.86 0.47 4.46
CA TYR A 123 -11.93 1.45 4.56
C TYR A 123 -13.13 0.92 5.37
N GLU A 124 -13.57 -0.32 5.11
CA GLU A 124 -14.68 -0.96 5.83
C GLU A 124 -14.34 -1.24 7.29
N ASN A 125 -13.12 -1.70 7.58
CA ASN A 125 -12.66 -1.95 8.95
C ASN A 125 -12.67 -0.68 9.80
N ILE A 126 -12.09 0.41 9.29
CA ILE A 126 -12.02 1.66 10.05
C ILE A 126 -13.41 2.28 10.18
N THR A 127 -14.24 2.23 9.13
CA THR A 127 -15.66 2.62 9.22
C THR A 127 -16.37 1.82 10.31
N ARG A 128 -16.18 0.50 10.36
CA ARG A 128 -16.80 -0.34 11.40
C ARG A 128 -16.33 0.05 12.80
N ILE A 129 -15.02 0.25 13.01
CA ILE A 129 -14.44 0.63 14.31
C ILE A 129 -15.07 1.93 14.82
N THR A 130 -15.08 2.96 13.98
CA THR A 130 -15.59 4.30 14.31
C THR A 130 -17.10 4.32 14.61
N HIS A 131 -17.86 3.34 14.13
CA HIS A 131 -19.30 3.20 14.41
C HIS A 131 -19.60 2.38 15.69
N THR A 132 -18.59 1.76 16.32
CA THR A 132 -18.82 0.93 17.52
C THR A 132 -19.14 1.75 18.77
N LYS A 133 -19.94 1.17 19.68
CA LYS A 133 -20.16 1.73 21.03
C LYS A 133 -18.87 1.85 21.84
N LYS A 134 -17.88 0.97 21.60
CA LYS A 134 -16.58 0.99 22.27
C LYS A 134 -15.80 2.24 21.89
N TYR A 135 -15.71 2.54 20.59
CA TYR A 135 -15.06 3.75 20.08
C TYR A 135 -15.72 5.03 20.62
N LYS A 136 -17.06 5.10 20.61
CA LYS A 136 -17.80 6.27 21.13
C LYS A 136 -17.61 6.53 22.64
N LYS A 137 -17.04 5.57 23.38
CA LYS A 137 -16.73 5.69 24.81
C LYS A 137 -15.27 6.05 25.09
N LEU A 138 -14.40 6.05 24.07
CA LEU A 138 -13.02 6.50 24.19
C LEU A 138 -12.99 8.01 24.49
N LYS A 139 -11.93 8.46 25.17
CA LYS A 139 -11.69 9.90 25.35
C LYS A 139 -11.41 10.56 24.00
N LEU A 140 -11.64 11.86 23.90
CA LEU A 140 -11.47 12.60 22.63
C LEU A 140 -10.08 12.40 22.01
N TYR A 141 -9.00 12.41 22.81
CA TYR A 141 -7.65 12.20 22.29
C TYR A 141 -7.43 10.76 21.75
N GLU A 142 -8.04 9.74 22.37
CA GLU A 142 -7.97 8.34 21.91
C GLU A 142 -8.82 8.12 20.66
N GLN A 143 -9.93 8.86 20.56
CA GLN A 143 -10.72 8.93 19.34
C GLN A 143 -9.90 9.58 18.23
N ASP A 144 -9.23 10.71 18.53
CA ASP A 144 -8.44 11.47 17.59
C ASP A 144 -7.26 10.67 17.01
N GLU A 145 -6.57 9.85 17.82
CA GLU A 145 -5.52 8.94 17.36
C GLU A 145 -6.00 7.95 16.27
N ILE A 146 -7.26 7.51 16.33
CA ILE A 146 -7.84 6.57 15.37
C ILE A 146 -8.57 7.30 14.24
N TYR A 147 -9.22 8.42 14.55
CA TYR A 147 -10.20 9.07 13.68
C TYR A 147 -9.65 10.28 12.94
N ILE A 148 -8.66 11.01 13.46
CA ILE A 148 -8.03 12.09 12.69
C ILE A 148 -7.31 11.51 11.46
N PRO A 149 -6.46 10.47 11.58
CA PRO A 149 -5.88 9.83 10.41
C PRO A 149 -6.97 9.32 9.46
N PHE A 150 -7.97 8.60 9.98
CA PHE A 150 -9.06 8.10 9.14
C PHE A 150 -9.83 9.21 8.42
N LYS A 151 -10.24 10.28 9.10
CA LYS A 151 -10.98 11.40 8.51
C LYS A 151 -10.14 12.13 7.45
N HIS A 152 -8.83 12.22 7.68
CA HIS A 152 -7.91 12.82 6.72
C HIS A 152 -7.78 11.98 5.44
N PHE A 153 -7.92 10.65 5.54
CA PHE A 153 -7.77 9.75 4.39
C PHE A 153 -9.07 9.14 3.87
N GLU A 154 -10.20 9.30 4.54
CA GLU A 154 -11.45 8.62 4.21
C GLU A 154 -11.89 8.97 2.79
N LYS A 155 -11.87 10.27 2.46
CA LYS A 155 -12.25 10.79 1.15
C LYS A 155 -11.26 10.33 0.09
N GLU A 156 -9.98 10.32 0.42
CA GLU A 156 -8.86 9.98 -0.44
C GLU A 156 -8.90 8.49 -0.76
N MET A 157 -9.17 7.63 0.23
CA MET A 157 -9.34 6.18 0.12
C MET A 157 -10.55 5.85 -0.72
N LYS A 158 -11.71 6.47 -0.44
CA LYS A 158 -12.90 6.38 -1.30
C LYS A 158 -12.58 6.75 -2.75
N ASN A 159 -11.86 7.84 -2.95
CA ASN A 159 -11.46 8.29 -4.28
C ASN A 159 -10.47 7.32 -4.93
N ALA A 160 -9.56 6.72 -4.16
CA ALA A 160 -8.59 5.72 -4.64
C ALA A 160 -9.32 4.47 -5.11
N ILE A 161 -10.20 3.92 -4.27
CA ILE A 161 -11.04 2.77 -4.60
C ILE A 161 -11.83 3.05 -5.89
N LYS A 162 -12.58 4.17 -5.94
CA LYS A 162 -13.35 4.56 -7.15
C LYS A 162 -12.48 4.68 -8.39
N PHE A 163 -11.27 5.23 -8.25
CA PHE A 163 -10.33 5.37 -9.36
C PHE A 163 -9.87 4.00 -9.88
N TRP A 164 -9.40 3.12 -8.98
CA TRP A 164 -8.91 1.80 -9.35
C TRP A 164 -10.02 0.89 -9.86
N GLU A 165 -11.23 0.99 -9.31
CA GLU A 165 -12.39 0.27 -9.82
C GLU A 165 -12.74 0.67 -11.25
N LYS A 166 -12.71 1.97 -11.58
CA LYS A 166 -12.92 2.46 -12.96
C LYS A 166 -11.85 1.89 -13.90
N TYR A 167 -10.59 1.95 -13.47
CA TYR A 167 -9.46 1.40 -14.20
C TYR A 167 -9.62 -0.11 -14.45
N TYR A 168 -9.93 -0.88 -13.41
CA TYR A 168 -10.17 -2.32 -13.47
C TYR A 168 -11.31 -2.68 -14.44
N LYS A 169 -12.42 -1.95 -14.36
CA LYS A 169 -13.62 -2.12 -15.21
C LYS A 169 -13.40 -1.65 -16.66
N GLY A 170 -12.22 -1.13 -17.01
CA GLY A 170 -11.87 -0.69 -18.36
C GLY A 170 -12.61 0.58 -18.81
N LYS A 171 -13.14 1.37 -17.86
CA LYS A 171 -13.71 2.68 -18.18
C LYS A 171 -12.54 3.66 -18.22
N ASN A 172 -12.21 4.16 -19.42
CA ASN A 172 -11.16 5.15 -19.64
C ASN A 172 -11.25 6.28 -18.60
N LEU A 173 -10.08 6.67 -18.05
CA LEU A 173 -9.92 7.77 -17.10
C LEU A 173 -10.21 9.13 -17.72
#